data_AF-A0A968HKG1-F1
#
_entry.id   AF-A0A968HKG1-F1
#
_cell.length_a   1.000
_cell.length_b   1.000
_cell.length_c   1.000
_cell.angle_alpha   90.00
_cell.angle_beta   90.00
_cell.angle_gamma   90.00
#
_symmetry.space_group_name_H-M   'P 1'
#
loop_
_entity.id
_entity.type
_entity.pdbx_description
1 polymer ?
#
loop_
_entity_poly.entity_id
_entity_poly.type
_entity_poly.pdbx_seq_one_letter_code
_entity_poly.pdbx_strand_id
1 'polypeptide(L)'
;MVFKDARDYQILFLGLFLLLGIGTKDWTLRPELIGVAIATSLLVQVLASFLIFIHQRQTQHLDDPFNPSLRSALITGLGLSLLLRTDHWITMALAATLAILSKFFCRWQDKHFFNPANFGIIAILVLTPDAWVSPGQWGEVGWYGLLFAGAGGLVLHRVGRWETSVMFLCTYALCLLMRDLWLGWTWDVWLHRLSSGSLILFALFMLTDPRSIPNARGARLVWSSSIAVVTFVLQTQFFISTGIFWA
;
A
#
# COMPACT_ATOMS: atom_id res chain seq x y z
N MET A 1 -5.31 23.76 14.10
CA MET A 1 -4.35 22.66 14.30
C MET A 1 -4.35 21.79 13.05
N VAL A 2 -3.23 21.72 12.34
CA VAL A 2 -3.07 21.21 10.96
C VAL A 2 -3.25 19.69 10.83
N PHE A 3 -3.46 18.94 11.92
CA PHE A 3 -3.51 17.47 11.92
C PHE A 3 -4.71 16.88 12.70
N LYS A 4 -5.94 17.17 12.24
CA LYS A 4 -7.15 16.56 12.83
C LYS A 4 -7.49 15.20 12.22
N ASP A 5 -7.17 14.97 10.94
CA ASP A 5 -7.49 13.73 10.22
C ASP A 5 -6.26 12.81 10.15
N ALA A 6 -6.46 11.50 10.39
CA ALA A 6 -5.40 10.51 10.27
C ALA A 6 -4.80 10.45 8.84
N ARG A 7 -5.60 10.82 7.82
CA ARG A 7 -5.16 10.92 6.43
C ARG A 7 -4.09 11.97 6.21
N ASP A 8 -4.09 13.06 6.99
CA ASP A 8 -3.08 14.12 6.86
C ASP A 8 -1.68 13.59 7.24
N TYR A 9 -1.60 12.71 8.25
CA TYR A 9 -0.36 12.01 8.61
C TYR A 9 0.06 11.04 7.51
N GLN A 10 -0.86 10.25 6.95
CA GLN A 10 -0.53 9.35 5.85
C GLN A 10 0.05 10.11 4.65
N ILE A 11 -0.58 11.23 4.25
CA ILE A 11 -0.08 12.08 3.17
C ILE A 11 1.32 12.62 3.50
N LEU A 12 1.50 13.14 4.72
CA LEU A 12 2.80 13.67 5.16
C LEU A 12 3.90 12.62 5.06
N PHE A 13 3.68 11.41 5.58
CA PHE A 13 4.71 10.37 5.61
C PHE A 13 4.94 9.74 4.25
N LEU A 14 3.88 9.47 3.47
CA LEU A 14 4.04 8.98 2.10
C LEU A 14 4.78 10.02 1.24
N GLY A 15 4.47 11.31 1.41
CA GLY A 15 5.20 12.40 0.76
C GLY A 15 6.66 12.48 1.20
N LEU A 16 6.92 12.36 2.51
CA LEU A 16 8.28 12.33 3.06
C LEU A 16 9.09 11.17 2.49
N PHE A 17 8.53 9.95 2.47
CA PHE A 17 9.21 8.81 1.88
C PHE A 17 9.46 9.01 0.40
N LEU A 18 8.49 9.56 -0.34
CA LEU A 18 8.65 9.79 -1.77
C LEU A 18 9.81 10.75 -2.05
N LEU A 19 9.88 11.85 -1.29
CA LEU A 19 10.99 12.80 -1.37
C LEU A 19 12.34 12.15 -1.00
N LEU A 20 12.37 11.34 0.05
CA LEU A 20 13.57 10.59 0.43
C LEU A 20 13.98 9.56 -0.64
N GLY A 21 13.01 8.87 -1.25
CA GLY A 21 13.24 7.90 -2.31
C GLY A 21 13.90 8.54 -3.52
N ILE A 22 13.34 9.66 -3.98
CA ILE A 22 13.90 10.49 -5.06
C ILE A 22 15.31 10.96 -4.70
N GLY A 23 15.51 11.43 -3.46
CA GLY A 23 16.77 12.06 -3.06
C GLY A 23 17.92 11.10 -2.76
N THR A 24 17.65 9.82 -2.44
CA THR A 24 18.68 8.94 -1.85
C THR A 24 18.74 7.51 -2.34
N LYS A 25 17.66 6.97 -2.93
CA LYS A 25 17.57 5.52 -3.16
C LYS A 25 17.34 5.14 -4.61
N ASP A 26 16.45 5.84 -5.29
CA ASP A 26 15.88 5.29 -6.51
C ASP A 26 15.98 6.26 -7.69
N TRP A 27 17.06 6.11 -8.46
CA TRP A 27 17.29 6.81 -9.72
C TRP A 27 16.27 6.41 -10.81
N THR A 28 15.44 5.39 -10.57
CA THR A 28 14.38 4.97 -11.50
C THR A 28 13.06 5.72 -11.28
N LEU A 29 12.92 6.47 -10.18
CA LEU A 29 11.75 7.31 -9.94
C LEU A 29 11.75 8.51 -10.90
N ARG A 30 10.92 8.41 -11.94
CA ARG A 30 10.69 9.52 -12.88
C ARG A 30 9.64 10.47 -12.31
N PRO A 31 9.97 11.76 -12.06
CA PRO A 31 9.01 12.74 -11.55
C PRO A 31 7.75 12.87 -12.40
N GLU A 32 7.87 12.64 -13.71
CA GLU A 32 6.77 12.61 -14.66
C GLU A 32 5.73 11.54 -14.31
N LEU A 33 6.17 10.31 -14.00
CA LEU A 33 5.28 9.20 -13.65
C LEU A 33 4.61 9.41 -12.29
N ILE A 34 5.31 10.04 -11.34
CA ILE A 34 4.73 10.46 -10.06
C ILE A 34 3.60 11.47 -10.31
N GLY A 35 3.86 12.48 -11.15
CA GLY A 35 2.87 13.47 -11.55
C GLY A 35 1.64 12.82 -12.19
N VAL A 36 1.86 11.86 -13.10
CA VAL A 36 0.78 11.08 -13.73
C VAL A 36 -0.03 10.29 -12.70
N ALA A 37 0.62 9.54 -11.81
CA ALA A 37 -0.06 8.75 -10.79
C ALA A 37 -0.97 9.61 -9.90
N ILE A 38 -0.48 10.76 -9.44
CA ILE A 38 -1.25 11.69 -8.58
C ILE A 38 -2.36 12.38 -9.38
N ALA A 39 -2.05 12.94 -10.55
CA ALA A 39 -3.01 13.66 -11.36
C ALA A 39 -4.16 12.75 -11.82
N THR A 40 -3.84 11.56 -12.33
CA THR A 40 -4.84 10.57 -12.73
C THR A 40 -5.66 10.10 -11.52
N SER A 41 -5.04 9.84 -10.37
CA SER A 41 -5.77 9.44 -9.16
C SER A 41 -6.79 10.49 -8.72
N LEU A 42 -6.40 11.77 -8.72
CA LEU A 42 -7.29 12.88 -8.34
C LEU A 42 -8.40 13.08 -9.38
N LEU A 43 -8.06 13.08 -10.66
CA LEU A 43 -9.01 13.28 -11.76
C LEU A 43 -10.05 12.17 -11.79
N VAL A 44 -9.64 10.91 -11.75
CA VAL A 44 -10.57 9.77 -11.77
C VAL A 44 -11.43 9.77 -10.51
N GLN A 45 -10.89 10.15 -9.35
CA GLN A 45 -11.67 10.26 -8.12
C GLN A 45 -12.76 11.33 -8.23
N VAL A 46 -12.42 12.51 -8.76
CA VAL A 46 -13.39 13.60 -8.97
C VAL A 46 -14.47 13.15 -9.95
N LEU A 47 -14.09 12.60 -11.10
CA LEU A 47 -15.05 12.15 -12.12
C LEU A 47 -15.97 11.05 -11.58
N ALA A 48 -15.41 10.00 -10.97
CA ALA A 48 -16.21 8.89 -10.43
C ALA A 48 -17.15 9.37 -9.30
N SER A 49 -16.65 10.22 -8.40
CA SER A 49 -17.48 10.78 -7.32
C SER A 49 -18.58 11.68 -7.88
N PHE A 50 -18.29 12.45 -8.93
CA PHE A 50 -19.24 13.35 -9.57
C PHE A 50 -20.36 12.58 -10.28
N LEU A 51 -20.02 11.51 -11.00
CA LEU A 51 -21.01 10.63 -11.63
C LEU A 51 -21.93 9.99 -10.59
N ILE A 52 -21.37 9.51 -9.49
CA ILE A 52 -22.15 8.94 -8.38
C ILE A 52 -23.04 10.00 -7.73
N PHE A 53 -22.51 11.21 -7.52
CA PHE A 53 -23.27 12.33 -6.97
C PHE A 53 -24.47 12.71 -7.83
N ILE A 54 -24.29 12.84 -9.15
CA ILE A 54 -25.41 13.11 -10.08
C ILE A 54 -26.44 11.99 -10.00
N HIS A 55 -25.99 10.74 -10.06
CA HIS A 55 -26.89 9.59 -10.03
C HIS A 55 -27.70 9.52 -8.72
N GLN A 56 -27.06 9.74 -7.57
CA GLN A 56 -27.71 9.77 -6.25
C GLN A 56 -28.69 10.93 -6.12
N ARG A 57 -28.35 12.12 -6.64
CA ARG A 57 -29.24 13.28 -6.60
C ARG A 57 -30.50 13.06 -7.43
N GLN A 58 -30.37 12.38 -8.57
CA GLN A 58 -31.51 12.03 -9.44
C GLN A 58 -32.38 10.92 -8.85
N THR A 59 -31.80 9.93 -8.18
CA THR A 59 -32.52 8.72 -7.73
C THR A 59 -32.99 8.77 -6.29
N GLN A 60 -32.24 9.41 -5.39
CA GLN A 60 -32.47 9.35 -3.94
C GLN A 60 -32.78 10.72 -3.30
N HIS A 61 -32.83 11.80 -4.07
CA HIS A 61 -33.08 13.17 -3.58
C HIS A 61 -32.22 13.54 -2.35
N LEU A 62 -30.97 13.07 -2.31
CA LEU A 62 -30.03 13.42 -1.25
C LEU A 62 -29.46 14.83 -1.52
N ASP A 63 -29.52 15.69 -0.52
CA ASP A 63 -29.02 17.08 -0.56
C ASP A 63 -27.61 17.23 0.02
N ASP A 64 -26.90 16.11 0.24
CA ASP A 64 -25.53 16.16 0.75
C ASP A 64 -24.59 16.91 -0.21
N PRO A 65 -23.69 17.77 0.29
CA PRO A 65 -22.77 18.52 -0.54
C PRO A 65 -21.76 17.58 -1.23
N PHE A 66 -21.42 17.90 -2.48
CA PHE A 66 -20.42 17.15 -3.23
C PHE A 66 -19.07 17.13 -2.51
N ASN A 67 -18.61 15.93 -2.13
CA ASN A 67 -17.32 15.73 -1.46
C ASN A 67 -16.57 14.54 -2.09
N PRO A 68 -15.62 14.79 -3.01
CA PRO A 68 -14.92 13.72 -3.74
C PRO A 68 -13.87 12.99 -2.90
N SER A 69 -13.62 13.38 -1.64
CA SER A 69 -12.62 12.76 -0.77
C SER A 69 -11.19 12.74 -1.38
N LEU A 70 -10.72 13.91 -1.86
CA LEU A 70 -9.42 14.07 -2.54
C LEU A 70 -8.22 13.55 -1.73
N ARG A 71 -8.25 13.67 -0.40
CA ARG A 71 -7.21 13.11 0.48
C ARG A 71 -6.98 11.62 0.25
N SER A 72 -8.06 10.85 0.07
CA SER A 72 -7.97 9.40 -0.18
C SER A 72 -7.35 9.11 -1.54
N ALA A 73 -7.68 9.88 -2.57
CA ALA A 73 -7.07 9.71 -3.89
C ALA A 73 -5.58 10.08 -3.90
N LEU A 74 -5.20 11.14 -3.17
CA LEU A 74 -3.80 11.52 -3.01
C LEU A 74 -2.99 10.42 -2.32
N ILE A 75 -3.52 9.81 -1.25
CA ILE A 75 -2.87 8.67 -0.58
C ILE A 75 -2.65 7.51 -1.56
N THR A 76 -3.66 7.18 -2.38
CA THR A 76 -3.53 6.13 -3.40
C THR A 76 -2.47 6.47 -4.45
N GLY A 77 -2.47 7.69 -4.98
CA GLY A 77 -1.48 8.13 -5.98
C GLY A 77 -0.05 8.17 -5.43
N LEU A 78 0.14 8.61 -4.18
CA LEU A 78 1.43 8.54 -3.49
C LEU A 78 1.87 7.09 -3.24
N GLY A 79 0.94 6.20 -2.83
CA GLY A 79 1.22 4.78 -2.64
C GLY A 79 1.68 4.09 -3.93
N LEU A 80 1.01 4.38 -5.07
CA LEU A 80 1.45 3.90 -6.38
C LEU A 80 2.83 4.45 -6.74
N SER A 81 3.06 5.75 -6.53
CA SER A 81 4.35 6.40 -6.82
C SER A 81 5.52 5.78 -6.03
N LEU A 82 5.28 5.37 -4.78
CA LEU A 82 6.31 4.78 -3.93
C LEU A 82 6.71 3.36 -4.35
N LEU A 83 5.79 2.59 -4.94
CA LEU A 83 5.94 1.14 -5.07
C LEU A 83 5.93 0.62 -6.50
N LEU A 84 5.17 1.26 -7.39
CA LEU A 84 5.04 0.84 -8.78
C LEU A 84 6.11 1.49 -9.64
N ARG A 85 6.73 0.71 -10.53
CA ARG A 85 7.60 1.20 -11.60
C ARG A 85 7.01 0.77 -12.94
N THR A 86 7.07 1.68 -13.91
CA THR A 86 6.61 1.45 -15.29
C THR A 86 7.50 2.22 -16.25
N ASP A 87 7.62 1.76 -17.49
CA ASP A 87 8.36 2.52 -18.51
C ASP A 87 7.51 3.62 -19.17
N HIS A 88 6.19 3.42 -19.24
CA HIS A 88 5.26 4.32 -19.91
C HIS A 88 4.29 5.00 -18.96
N TRP A 89 3.94 6.25 -19.28
CA TRP A 89 2.94 7.03 -18.54
C TRP A 89 1.52 6.44 -18.66
N ILE A 90 1.20 5.81 -19.78
CA ILE A 90 -0.11 5.16 -20.00
C ILE A 90 -0.30 4.03 -18.98
N THR A 91 0.72 3.20 -18.78
CA THR A 91 0.70 2.10 -17.80
C THR A 91 0.47 2.62 -16.39
N MET A 92 1.15 3.71 -16.01
CA MET A 92 0.95 4.36 -14.71
C MET A 92 -0.47 4.96 -14.57
N ALA A 93 -0.97 5.63 -15.61
CA ALA A 93 -2.32 6.18 -15.62
C ALA A 93 -3.40 5.08 -15.52
N LEU A 94 -3.20 3.95 -16.21
CA LEU A 94 -4.09 2.78 -16.11
C LEU A 94 -4.06 2.20 -14.69
N ALA A 95 -2.88 2.03 -14.08
CA ALA A 95 -2.76 1.57 -12.70
C ALA A 95 -3.50 2.49 -11.72
N ALA A 96 -3.33 3.80 -11.85
CA ALA A 96 -4.04 4.81 -11.03
C ALA A 96 -5.56 4.77 -11.26
N THR A 97 -5.99 4.61 -12.51
CA THR A 97 -7.41 4.52 -12.86
C THR A 97 -8.04 3.28 -12.23
N LEU A 98 -7.44 2.10 -12.42
CA LEU A 98 -7.94 0.84 -11.85
C LEU A 98 -7.91 0.87 -10.32
N ALA A 99 -6.86 1.44 -9.72
CA ALA A 99 -6.78 1.64 -8.28
C ALA A 99 -7.96 2.46 -7.75
N ILE A 100 -8.23 3.62 -8.33
CA ILE A 100 -9.34 4.47 -7.89
C ILE A 100 -10.70 3.83 -8.16
N LEU A 101 -10.91 3.25 -9.34
CA LEU A 101 -12.18 2.60 -9.70
C LEU A 101 -12.50 1.42 -8.77
N SER A 102 -11.49 0.70 -8.28
CA SER A 102 -11.70 -0.39 -7.30
C SER A 102 -12.39 0.09 -6.00
N LYS A 103 -12.17 1.36 -5.59
CA LYS A 103 -12.87 1.96 -4.43
C LYS A 103 -14.36 2.07 -4.65
N PHE A 104 -14.80 2.12 -5.91
CA PHE A 104 -16.20 2.33 -6.26
C PHE A 104 -16.92 1.02 -6.57
N PHE A 105 -16.28 0.13 -7.32
CA PHE A 105 -16.86 -1.14 -7.77
C PHE A 105 -16.62 -2.30 -6.78
N CYS A 106 -15.44 -2.39 -6.18
CA CYS A 106 -15.07 -3.50 -5.30
C CYS A 106 -15.31 -3.13 -3.83
N ARG A 107 -16.60 -2.96 -3.47
CA ARG A 107 -17.02 -2.60 -2.12
C ARG A 107 -17.93 -3.65 -1.49
N TRP A 108 -17.75 -3.84 -0.19
CA TRP A 108 -18.65 -4.63 0.65
C TRP A 108 -18.94 -3.87 1.94
N GLN A 109 -20.21 -3.62 2.25
CA GLN A 109 -20.65 -2.90 3.46
C GLN A 109 -19.85 -1.60 3.74
N ASP A 110 -19.76 -0.73 2.73
CA ASP A 110 -19.01 0.55 2.78
C ASP A 110 -17.50 0.44 3.03
N LYS A 111 -16.95 -0.77 2.91
CA LYS A 111 -15.51 -1.06 2.97
C LYS A 111 -15.00 -1.41 1.58
N HIS A 112 -13.75 -1.09 1.31
CA HIS A 112 -13.08 -1.56 0.10
C HIS A 112 -12.74 -3.02 0.30
N PHE A 113 -13.00 -3.86 -0.70
CA PHE A 113 -12.63 -5.26 -0.64
C PHE A 113 -11.10 -5.43 -0.72
N PHE A 114 -10.46 -4.63 -1.57
CA PHE A 114 -9.00 -4.58 -1.72
C PHE A 114 -8.44 -3.24 -1.26
N ASN A 115 -7.15 -3.21 -0.87
CA ASN A 115 -6.41 -1.95 -0.80
C ASN A 115 -6.34 -1.35 -2.23
N PRO A 116 -6.83 -0.12 -2.46
CA PRO A 116 -6.92 0.45 -3.81
C PRO A 116 -5.58 0.55 -4.54
N ALA A 117 -4.53 0.97 -3.85
CA ALA A 117 -3.19 1.07 -4.46
C ALA A 117 -2.65 -0.33 -4.79
N ASN A 118 -2.82 -1.30 -3.88
CA ASN A 118 -2.40 -2.68 -4.14
C ASN A 118 -3.16 -3.29 -5.32
N PHE A 119 -4.46 -3.05 -5.42
CA PHE A 119 -5.27 -3.50 -6.55
C PHE A 119 -4.74 -2.94 -7.88
N GLY A 120 -4.44 -1.64 -7.94
CA GLY A 120 -3.86 -1.03 -9.14
C GLY A 120 -2.51 -1.63 -9.53
N ILE A 121 -1.64 -1.92 -8.54
CA ILE A 121 -0.36 -2.59 -8.76
C ILE A 121 -0.58 -3.98 -9.34
N ILE A 122 -1.35 -4.84 -8.66
CA ILE A 122 -1.56 -6.21 -9.13
C ILE A 122 -2.24 -6.25 -10.49
N ALA A 123 -3.25 -5.40 -10.71
CA ALA A 123 -3.94 -5.34 -11.99
C ALA A 123 -2.98 -4.97 -13.12
N ILE A 124 -2.12 -3.96 -12.95
CA ILE A 124 -1.21 -3.56 -14.02
C ILE A 124 -0.08 -4.57 -14.24
N LEU A 125 0.41 -5.24 -13.18
CA LEU A 125 1.38 -6.33 -13.30
C LEU A 125 0.83 -7.52 -14.10
N VAL A 126 -0.49 -7.77 -14.05
CA VAL A 126 -1.16 -8.81 -14.86
C VAL A 126 -1.38 -8.34 -16.29
N LEU A 127 -1.83 -7.09 -16.46
CA LEU A 127 -2.31 -6.59 -17.74
C LEU A 127 -1.19 -6.09 -18.67
N THR A 128 -0.02 -5.77 -18.14
CA THR A 128 1.07 -5.15 -18.90
C THR A 128 2.42 -5.78 -18.59
N PRO A 129 3.31 -5.92 -19.59
CA PRO A 129 4.65 -6.47 -19.38
C PRO A 129 5.68 -5.43 -18.91
N ASP A 130 5.37 -4.13 -19.00
CA ASP A 130 6.30 -3.02 -18.70
C ASP A 130 6.14 -2.44 -17.28
N ALA A 131 5.38 -3.11 -16.42
CA ALA A 131 5.19 -2.76 -15.03
C ALA A 131 5.89 -3.75 -14.10
N TRP A 132 6.54 -3.26 -13.05
CA TRP A 132 7.15 -4.11 -12.02
C TRP A 132 7.12 -3.45 -10.65
N VAL A 133 7.32 -4.27 -9.62
CA VAL A 133 7.60 -3.83 -8.25
C VAL A 133 8.87 -4.54 -7.82
N SER A 134 9.87 -3.77 -7.35
CA SER A 134 11.11 -4.36 -6.85
C SER A 134 11.07 -4.44 -5.32
N PRO A 135 11.14 -5.66 -4.72
CA PRO A 135 11.22 -5.80 -3.27
C PRO A 135 12.41 -5.07 -2.66
N GLY A 136 13.50 -4.93 -3.42
CA GLY A 136 14.71 -4.21 -3.02
C GLY A 136 14.72 -2.71 -3.34
N GLN A 137 13.64 -2.12 -3.87
CA GLN A 137 13.61 -0.71 -4.29
C GLN A 137 13.91 0.29 -3.14
N TRP A 138 13.60 -0.11 -1.90
CA TRP A 138 13.91 0.65 -0.70
C TRP A 138 15.18 0.18 0.01
N GLY A 139 15.85 -0.81 -0.58
CA GLY A 139 17.06 -1.45 -0.07
C GLY A 139 16.89 -2.08 1.31
N GLU A 140 18.03 -2.35 1.92
CA GLU A 140 18.11 -2.71 3.33
C GLU A 140 17.92 -1.49 4.22
N VAL A 141 17.22 -1.76 5.30
CA VAL A 141 16.77 -0.81 6.28
C VAL A 141 17.92 -0.55 7.27
N GLY A 142 18.88 0.26 6.86
CA GLY A 142 19.93 0.81 7.73
C GLY A 142 19.37 1.90 8.66
N TRP A 143 19.97 3.09 8.69
CA TRP A 143 19.44 4.22 9.48
C TRP A 143 18.00 4.62 9.10
N TYR A 144 17.59 4.37 7.85
CA TYR A 144 16.22 4.57 7.38
C TYR A 144 15.19 3.73 8.16
N GLY A 145 15.60 2.65 8.82
CA GLY A 145 14.72 1.83 9.66
C GLY A 145 14.16 2.52 10.85
N LEU A 146 14.96 3.35 11.51
CA LEU A 146 14.48 4.22 12.57
C LEU A 146 13.48 5.24 12.03
N LEU A 147 13.68 5.74 10.82
CA LEU A 147 12.78 6.68 10.18
C LEU A 147 11.46 5.99 9.74
N PHE A 148 11.51 4.80 9.14
CA PHE A 148 10.33 3.99 8.79
C PHE A 148 9.58 3.50 10.02
N ALA A 149 10.27 2.99 11.03
CA ALA A 149 9.67 2.51 12.28
C ALA A 149 9.09 3.67 13.11
N GLY A 150 9.79 4.82 13.18
CA GLY A 150 9.31 6.01 13.86
C GLY A 150 8.09 6.65 13.17
N ALA A 151 8.18 6.87 11.86
CA ALA A 151 7.09 7.40 11.04
C ALA A 151 5.89 6.45 11.01
N GLY A 152 6.14 5.18 10.69
CA GLY A 152 5.15 4.11 10.66
C GLY A 152 4.47 3.91 12.01
N GLY A 153 5.26 3.84 13.09
CA GLY A 153 4.76 3.74 14.45
C GLY A 153 3.86 4.91 14.83
N LEU A 154 4.23 6.14 14.45
CA LEU A 154 3.44 7.33 14.74
C LEU A 154 2.12 7.35 13.94
N VAL A 155 2.15 6.96 12.66
CA VAL A 155 0.93 6.79 11.84
C VAL A 155 0.04 5.70 12.41
N LEU A 156 0.59 4.53 12.70
CA LEU A 156 -0.16 3.39 13.20
C LEU A 156 -0.77 3.63 14.57
N HIS A 157 -0.06 4.35 15.44
CA HIS A 157 -0.59 4.81 16.72
C HIS A 157 -1.78 5.76 16.50
N ARG A 158 -1.69 6.66 15.52
CA ARG A 158 -2.78 7.60 15.21
C ARG A 158 -3.98 6.96 14.51
N VAL A 159 -3.73 5.98 13.64
CA VAL A 159 -4.75 5.20 12.90
C VAL A 159 -5.39 4.13 13.81
N GLY A 160 -4.72 3.75 14.91
CA GLY A 160 -5.23 2.79 15.90
C GLY A 160 -5.19 1.33 15.42
N ARG A 161 -4.24 0.99 14.53
CA ARG A 161 -4.16 -0.32 13.88
C ARG A 161 -2.79 -1.00 13.95
N TRP A 162 -1.90 -0.51 14.82
CA TRP A 162 -0.53 -0.99 15.00
C TRP A 162 -0.41 -2.51 15.19
N GLU A 163 -1.39 -3.10 15.86
CA GLU A 163 -1.46 -4.53 16.15
C GLU A 163 -1.46 -5.41 14.89
N THR A 164 -2.05 -4.91 13.80
CA THR A 164 -2.15 -5.63 12.53
C THR A 164 -0.78 -5.78 11.88
N SER A 165 0.01 -4.70 11.85
CA SER A 165 1.38 -4.69 11.34
C SER A 165 2.29 -5.56 12.18
N VAL A 166 2.21 -5.42 13.52
CA VAL A 166 3.03 -6.23 14.43
C VAL A 166 2.72 -7.71 14.25
N MET A 167 1.45 -8.10 14.23
CA MET A 167 1.07 -9.49 14.04
C MET A 167 1.56 -10.05 12.70
N PHE A 168 1.43 -9.29 11.61
CA PHE A 168 1.95 -9.68 10.31
C PHE A 168 3.48 -9.87 10.33
N LEU A 169 4.22 -8.88 10.82
CA LEU A 169 5.68 -8.93 10.86
C LEU A 169 6.19 -10.06 11.77
N CYS A 170 5.59 -10.26 12.94
CA CYS A 170 5.95 -11.36 13.85
C CYS A 170 5.65 -12.73 13.24
N THR A 171 4.48 -12.90 12.62
CA THR A 171 4.11 -14.16 11.96
C THR A 171 5.08 -14.46 10.82
N TYR A 172 5.35 -13.47 9.96
CA TYR A 172 6.25 -13.60 8.83
C TYR A 172 7.69 -13.90 9.28
N ALA A 173 8.19 -13.19 10.29
CA ALA A 173 9.50 -13.42 10.89
C ALA A 173 9.62 -14.81 11.50
N LEU A 174 8.58 -15.31 12.16
CA LEU A 174 8.57 -16.66 12.72
C LEU A 174 8.62 -17.73 11.62
N CYS A 175 7.83 -17.59 10.55
CA CYS A 175 7.86 -18.52 9.42
C CYS A 175 9.25 -18.55 8.76
N LEU A 176 9.86 -17.38 8.51
CA LEU A 176 11.22 -17.29 8.01
C LEU A 176 12.23 -17.94 8.95
N LEU A 177 12.09 -17.69 10.26
CA LEU A 177 12.99 -18.24 11.26
C LEU A 177 12.95 -19.77 11.26
N MET A 178 11.75 -20.35 11.30
CA MET A 178 11.57 -21.80 11.29
C MET A 178 12.21 -22.43 10.05
N ARG A 179 12.01 -21.82 8.87
CA ARG A 179 12.63 -22.27 7.63
C ARG A 179 14.15 -22.17 7.67
N ASP A 180 14.68 -21.03 8.08
CA ASP A 180 16.12 -20.75 8.04
C ASP A 180 16.86 -21.67 9.03
N LEU A 181 16.29 -21.93 10.22
CA LEU A 181 16.78 -22.93 11.15
C LEU A 181 16.74 -24.35 10.56
N TRP A 182 15.65 -24.73 9.88
CA TRP A 182 15.53 -26.04 9.26
C TRP A 182 16.55 -26.27 8.14
N LEU A 183 16.82 -25.22 7.35
CA LEU A 183 17.78 -25.27 6.26
C LEU A 183 19.24 -25.02 6.71
N GLY A 184 19.48 -24.75 8.00
CA GLY A 184 20.80 -24.50 8.55
C GLY A 184 21.42 -23.16 8.12
N TRP A 185 20.60 -22.15 7.79
CA TRP A 185 21.08 -20.82 7.42
C TRP A 185 21.49 -20.02 8.65
N THR A 186 22.40 -19.07 8.43
CA THR A 186 22.91 -18.17 9.45
C THR A 186 21.94 -17.02 9.76
N TRP A 187 22.08 -16.44 10.95
CA TRP A 187 21.18 -15.40 11.48
C TRP A 187 21.13 -14.11 10.64
N ASP A 188 22.22 -13.78 9.95
CA ASP A 188 22.32 -12.63 9.06
C ASP A 188 21.34 -12.71 7.89
N VAL A 189 21.07 -13.90 7.35
CA VAL A 189 20.10 -14.05 6.25
C VAL A 189 18.68 -13.77 6.71
N TRP A 190 18.33 -14.23 7.91
CA TRP A 190 17.03 -13.95 8.52
C TRP A 190 16.84 -12.44 8.76
N LEU A 191 17.84 -11.79 9.35
CA LEU A 191 17.85 -10.34 9.60
C LEU A 191 17.77 -9.54 8.30
N HIS A 192 18.54 -9.93 7.28
CA HIS A 192 18.57 -9.27 5.97
C HIS A 192 17.18 -9.31 5.30
N ARG A 193 16.50 -10.46 5.32
CA ARG A 193 15.14 -10.59 4.75
C ARG A 193 14.11 -9.72 5.47
N LEU A 194 14.20 -9.61 6.80
CA LEU A 194 13.33 -8.75 7.60
C LEU A 194 13.65 -7.27 7.44
N SER A 195 14.87 -6.94 7.05
CA SER A 195 15.34 -5.57 6.79
C SER A 195 14.93 -5.04 5.41
N SER A 196 14.00 -5.69 4.71
CA SER A 196 13.47 -5.18 3.44
C SER A 196 12.60 -3.94 3.65
N GLY A 197 12.96 -2.81 3.02
CA GLY A 197 12.15 -1.60 3.09
C GLY A 197 10.75 -1.75 2.50
N SER A 198 10.58 -2.58 1.47
CA SER A 198 9.27 -2.84 0.86
C SER A 198 8.35 -3.64 1.79
N LEU A 199 8.90 -4.60 2.55
CA LEU A 199 8.17 -5.33 3.58
C LEU A 199 7.61 -4.37 4.64
N ILE A 200 8.45 -3.46 5.11
CA ILE A 200 8.07 -2.48 6.14
C ILE A 200 7.03 -1.49 5.60
N LEU A 201 7.24 -0.94 4.40
CA LEU A 201 6.27 -0.04 3.77
C LEU A 201 4.90 -0.69 3.58
N PHE A 202 4.87 -1.93 3.09
CA PHE A 202 3.63 -2.68 2.96
C PHE A 202 2.94 -2.86 4.32
N ALA A 203 3.67 -3.34 5.32
CA ALA A 203 3.14 -3.62 6.64
C ALA A 203 2.59 -2.35 7.33
N LEU A 204 3.22 -1.19 7.10
CA LEU A 204 2.86 0.06 7.76
C LEU A 204 1.76 0.85 7.04
N PHE A 205 1.75 0.85 5.70
CA PHE A 205 0.91 1.76 4.90
C PHE A 205 -0.16 1.07 4.05
N MET A 206 0.09 -0.16 3.60
CA MET A 206 -0.88 -0.87 2.76
C MET A 206 -1.74 -1.84 3.55
N LEU A 207 -1.12 -2.67 4.38
CA LEU A 207 -1.79 -3.69 5.16
C LEU A 207 -2.79 -3.10 6.18
N THR A 208 -2.52 -1.90 6.69
CA THR A 208 -3.28 -1.29 7.79
C THR A 208 -4.32 -0.26 7.36
N ASP A 209 -4.62 -0.17 6.06
CA ASP A 209 -5.69 0.71 5.59
C ASP A 209 -7.02 0.30 6.26
N PRO A 210 -7.61 1.16 7.12
CA PRO A 210 -8.81 0.83 7.89
C PRO A 210 -10.02 0.49 7.01
N ARG A 211 -10.03 0.94 5.74
CA ARG A 211 -11.11 0.67 4.80
C ARG A 211 -11.01 -0.71 4.15
N SER A 212 -9.85 -1.39 4.19
CA SER A 212 -9.64 -2.70 3.54
C SER A 212 -9.37 -3.86 4.51
N ILE A 213 -9.52 -3.65 5.82
CA ILE A 213 -9.27 -4.66 6.84
C ILE A 213 -10.52 -5.00 7.66
N PRO A 214 -10.59 -6.17 8.32
CA PRO A 214 -11.68 -6.49 9.23
C PRO A 214 -11.87 -5.47 10.38
N ASN A 215 -13.10 -5.32 10.85
CA ASN A 215 -13.42 -4.38 11.95
C ASN A 215 -13.00 -4.94 13.32
N ALA A 216 -13.35 -6.19 13.60
CA ALA A 216 -13.05 -6.85 14.86
C ALA A 216 -11.55 -7.11 15.02
N ARG A 217 -11.02 -6.92 16.24
CA ARG A 217 -9.59 -7.10 16.54
C ARG A 217 -9.13 -8.53 16.26
N GLY A 218 -9.85 -9.54 16.77
CA GLY A 218 -9.51 -10.94 16.55
C GLY A 218 -9.48 -11.33 15.07
N ALA A 219 -10.48 -10.88 14.30
CA ALA A 219 -10.52 -11.12 12.85
C ALA A 219 -9.32 -10.47 12.12
N ARG A 220 -8.90 -9.26 12.53
CA ARG A 220 -7.70 -8.62 11.95
C ARG A 220 -6.43 -9.42 12.20
N LEU A 221 -6.25 -9.95 13.41
CA LEU A 221 -5.05 -10.71 13.76
C LEU A 221 -4.98 -12.00 12.93
N VAL A 222 -6.08 -12.75 12.83
CA VAL A 222 -6.14 -13.96 12.00
C VAL A 222 -5.90 -13.61 10.52
N TRP A 223 -6.53 -12.55 10.03
CA TRP A 223 -6.37 -12.08 8.66
C TRP A 223 -4.92 -11.69 8.35
N SER A 224 -4.27 -10.90 9.20
CA SER A 224 -2.90 -10.46 8.97
C SER A 224 -1.88 -11.60 9.11
N SER A 225 -2.09 -12.55 10.03
CA SER A 225 -1.31 -13.78 10.09
C SER A 225 -1.49 -14.65 8.84
N SER A 226 -2.70 -14.72 8.28
CA SER A 226 -2.96 -15.46 7.04
C SER A 226 -2.19 -14.85 5.86
N ILE A 227 -2.20 -13.53 5.71
CA ILE A 227 -1.42 -12.83 4.67
C ILE A 227 0.08 -13.08 4.86
N ALA A 228 0.58 -13.07 6.10
CA ALA A 228 1.99 -13.37 6.38
C ALA A 228 2.38 -14.79 5.94
N VAL A 229 1.55 -15.79 6.24
CA VAL A 229 1.78 -17.18 5.83
C VAL A 229 1.73 -17.32 4.31
N VAL A 230 0.73 -16.74 3.64
CA VAL A 230 0.63 -16.76 2.18
C VAL A 230 1.83 -16.06 1.55
N THR A 231 2.22 -14.89 2.05
CA THR A 231 3.43 -14.17 1.61
C THR A 231 4.67 -15.06 1.71
N PHE A 232 4.86 -15.72 2.86
CA PHE A 232 5.96 -16.65 3.08
C PHE A 232 5.96 -17.81 2.08
N VAL A 233 4.80 -18.44 1.85
CA VAL A 233 4.66 -19.54 0.88
C VAL A 233 4.98 -19.06 -0.53
N LEU A 234 4.42 -17.92 -0.96
CA LEU A 234 4.66 -17.37 -2.29
C LEU A 234 6.13 -17.04 -2.52
N GLN A 235 6.80 -16.44 -1.54
CA GLN A 235 8.21 -16.06 -1.68
C GLN A 235 9.18 -17.24 -1.58
N THR A 236 8.90 -18.23 -0.72
CA THR A 236 9.85 -19.31 -0.43
C THR A 236 9.63 -20.58 -1.24
N GLN A 237 8.38 -20.91 -1.59
CA GLN A 237 8.03 -22.12 -2.34
C GLN A 237 7.79 -21.82 -3.82
N PHE A 238 7.10 -20.73 -4.12
CA PHE A 238 6.78 -20.33 -5.50
C PHE A 238 7.77 -19.31 -6.08
N PHE A 239 8.74 -18.86 -5.29
CA PHE A 239 9.79 -17.91 -5.70
C PHE A 239 9.25 -16.60 -6.29
N ILE A 240 8.03 -16.20 -5.90
CA ILE A 240 7.42 -14.94 -6.32
C ILE A 240 7.96 -13.82 -5.43
N SER A 241 8.92 -13.07 -5.94
CA SER A 241 9.59 -11.99 -5.21
C SER A 241 8.63 -10.90 -4.71
N THR A 242 7.55 -10.64 -5.46
CA THR A 242 6.46 -9.69 -5.12
C THR A 242 5.33 -10.32 -4.31
N GLY A 243 5.52 -11.52 -3.74
CA GLY A 243 4.47 -12.32 -3.09
C GLY A 243 3.68 -11.59 -2.00
N ILE A 244 4.25 -10.54 -1.40
CA ILE A 244 3.56 -9.72 -0.38
C ILE A 244 2.36 -8.93 -0.93
N PHE A 245 2.40 -8.54 -2.21
CA PHE A 245 1.32 -7.80 -2.86
C PHE A 245 0.20 -8.74 -3.34
N TRP A 246 0.54 -10.01 -3.58
CA TRP A 246 -0.36 -11.05 -4.07
C TRP A 246 -1.14 -11.76 -2.95
N ALA A 247 -0.56 -11.81 -1.75
CA ALA A 247 -1.13 -12.44 -0.56
C ALA A 247 -2.34 -11.68 0.00
#